data_AF-A0A5S4GTI9-F1
#
_entry.id   AF-A0A5S4GTI9-F1
#
_cell.length_a   1.000
_cell.length_b   1.000
_cell.length_c   1.000
_cell.angle_alpha   90.00
_cell.angle_beta   90.00
_cell.angle_gamma   90.00
#
_symmetry.space_group_name_H-M   'P 1'
#
loop_
_entity.id
_entity.type
_entity.pdbx_description
1 polymer ?
#
loop_
_entity_poly.entity_id
_entity_poly.type
_entity_poly.pdbx_seq_one_letter_code
_entity_poly.pdbx_strand_id
1 'polypeptide(L)'
;MLHPAAVDLGREAARRLALSGVCEIRPGLTDREFAQIEAEHGVEFANDHRAFLAAGLPINSARPEEGATWERPWPDWREGEDEELRFHLDCPVREVLGDVERGAWLGVARPWVKGDPLPMWGEFLP
;
A
#
# COMPACT_ATOMS: atom_id res chain seq x y z
N MET A 1 -8.91 16.48 6.45
CA MET A 1 -9.75 16.23 7.64
C MET A 1 -9.41 14.83 8.13
N LEU A 2 -8.80 14.71 9.31
CA LEU A 2 -8.40 13.43 9.90
C LEU A 2 -9.67 12.62 10.18
N HIS A 3 -9.87 11.50 9.48
CA HIS A 3 -11.10 10.72 9.63
C HIS A 3 -10.87 9.66 10.72
N PRO A 4 -11.52 9.72 11.90
CA PRO A 4 -11.34 8.73 12.96
C PRO A 4 -11.59 7.28 12.48
N ALA A 5 -12.45 7.09 11.48
CA ALA A 5 -12.63 5.76 10.86
C ALA A 5 -11.38 5.21 10.16
N ALA A 6 -10.40 6.04 9.76
CA ALA A 6 -9.16 5.57 9.14
C ALA A 6 -8.34 4.71 10.11
N VAL A 7 -8.23 5.13 11.37
CA VAL A 7 -7.52 4.36 12.40
C VAL A 7 -8.20 2.99 12.62
N ASP A 8 -9.53 2.98 12.68
CA ASP A 8 -10.30 1.75 12.85
C ASP A 8 -10.16 0.81 11.65
N LEU A 9 -10.15 1.36 10.42
CA LEU A 9 -9.91 0.60 9.20
C LEU A 9 -8.52 -0.05 9.20
N GLY A 10 -7.47 0.69 9.59
CA GLY A 10 -6.12 0.15 9.69
C GLY A 10 -6.02 -1.01 10.68
N ARG A 11 -6.61 -0.86 11.87
CA ARG A 11 -6.64 -1.93 12.89
C ARG A 11 -7.42 -3.15 12.42
N GLU A 12 -8.56 -2.93 11.77
CA GLU A 12 -9.38 -4.01 11.22
C GLU A 12 -8.67 -4.74 10.08
N ALA A 13 -7.95 -4.02 9.22
CA ALA A 13 -7.10 -4.62 8.19
C ALA A 13 -5.99 -5.49 8.80
N ALA A 14 -5.30 -5.01 9.85
CA ALA A 14 -4.27 -5.77 10.53
C ALA A 14 -4.83 -7.05 11.15
N ARG A 15 -6.01 -6.95 11.78
CA ARG A 15 -6.73 -8.11 12.33
C ARG A 15 -7.08 -9.13 11.24
N ARG A 16 -7.58 -8.69 10.09
CA ARG A 16 -7.92 -9.58 8.97
C ARG A 16 -6.69 -10.27 8.40
N LEU A 17 -5.58 -9.55 8.25
CA LEU A 17 -4.32 -10.12 7.79
C LEU A 17 -3.76 -11.17 8.77
N ALA A 18 -3.84 -10.90 10.07
CA ALA A 18 -3.44 -11.87 11.09
C ALA A 18 -4.28 -13.14 11.04
N LEU A 19 -5.59 -13.02 10.77
CA LEU A 19 -6.49 -14.17 10.66
C LEU A 19 -6.30 -14.97 9.38
N SER A 20 -5.79 -14.37 8.30
CA SER A 20 -5.55 -15.12 7.06
C SER A 20 -4.30 -16.00 7.13
N GLY A 21 -3.35 -15.70 8.02
CA GLY A 21 -2.16 -16.54 8.25
C GLY A 21 -1.17 -16.57 7.07
N VAL A 22 -1.30 -15.59 6.18
CA VAL A 22 -0.59 -15.50 4.88
C VAL A 22 0.86 -15.01 5.00
N CYS A 23 1.17 -14.31 6.09
CA CYS A 23 2.49 -13.76 6.33
C CYS A 23 2.86 -13.85 7.81
N GLU A 24 4.15 -13.70 8.09
CA GLU A 24 4.60 -13.51 9.46
C GLU A 24 4.28 -12.08 9.89
N ILE A 25 3.77 -11.93 11.12
CA ILE A 25 3.47 -10.64 11.73
C ILE A 25 4.36 -10.47 12.97
N ARG A 26 5.30 -9.53 12.87
CA ARG A 26 6.17 -9.09 13.96
C ARG A 26 5.48 -8.02 14.82
N PRO A 27 6.03 -7.67 16.00
CA PRO A 27 5.56 -6.52 16.76
C PRO A 27 5.51 -5.26 15.90
N GLY A 28 4.40 -4.54 16.01
CA GLY A 28 4.13 -3.34 15.22
C GLY A 28 5.17 -2.24 15.45
N LEU A 29 5.18 -1.27 14.54
CA LEU A 29 6.07 -0.12 14.62
C LEU A 29 5.62 0.84 15.75
N THR A 30 6.61 1.39 16.42
CA THR A 30 6.43 2.45 17.43
C THR A 30 6.39 3.82 16.77
N ASP A 31 5.84 4.82 17.47
CA ASP A 31 5.81 6.22 16.98
C ASP A 31 7.22 6.74 16.65
N ARG A 32 8.23 6.30 17.40
CA ARG A 32 9.64 6.64 17.14
C ARG A 32 10.14 6.04 15.83
N GLU A 33 9.82 4.77 15.58
CA GLU A 33 10.20 4.09 14.35
C GLU A 33 9.51 4.72 13.13
N PHE A 34 8.21 5.05 13.23
CA PHE A 34 7.54 5.80 12.17
C PHE A 34 8.23 7.12 11.86
N ALA A 35 8.49 7.94 12.89
CA ALA A 35 9.12 9.24 12.71
C ALA A 35 10.51 9.14 12.07
N GLN A 36 11.26 8.08 12.39
CA GLN A 36 12.55 7.80 11.79
C GLN A 36 12.41 7.44 10.30
N ILE A 37 11.55 6.48 9.96
CA ILE A 37 11.32 6.03 8.56
C ILE A 37 10.84 7.19 7.69
N GLU A 38 9.90 7.99 8.19
CA GLU A 38 9.37 9.15 7.48
C GLU A 38 10.43 10.21 7.21
N ALA A 39 11.32 10.46 8.19
CA ALA A 39 12.43 11.39 8.03
C ALA A 39 13.50 10.86 7.06
N GLU A 40 13.81 9.57 7.10
CA GLU A 40 14.82 8.93 6.26
C GLU A 40 14.39 8.85 4.79
N HIS A 41 13.12 8.57 4.53
CA HIS A 41 12.60 8.39 3.17
C HIS A 41 11.81 9.59 2.63
N GLY A 42 11.53 10.61 3.46
CA GLY A 42 10.81 11.81 3.03
C GLY A 42 9.33 11.57 2.73
N VAL A 43 8.70 10.65 3.44
CA VAL A 43 7.29 10.24 3.26
C VAL A 43 6.49 10.51 4.53
N GLU A 44 5.16 10.49 4.42
CA GLU A 44 4.25 10.51 5.57
C GLU A 44 3.28 9.34 5.46
N PHE A 45 3.20 8.51 6.51
CA PHE A 45 2.21 7.45 6.57
C PHE A 45 0.84 8.03 6.90
N ALA A 46 -0.15 7.69 6.08
CA ALA A 46 -1.55 7.95 6.38
C ALA A 46 -1.98 7.25 7.69
N ASN A 47 -3.00 7.81 8.36
CA ASN A 47 -3.42 7.34 9.70
C ASN A 47 -3.85 5.87 9.74
N ASP A 48 -4.50 5.40 8.69
CA ASP A 48 -4.88 3.99 8.53
C ASP A 48 -3.65 3.09 8.38
N HIS A 49 -2.68 3.49 7.54
CA HIS A 49 -1.40 2.78 7.41
C HIS A 49 -0.61 2.75 8.71
N ARG A 50 -0.54 3.87 9.44
CA ARG A 50 0.09 3.90 10.78
C ARG A 50 -0.62 2.95 11.74
N ALA A 51 -1.94 3.03 11.82
CA ALA A 51 -2.72 2.17 12.70
C ALA A 51 -2.58 0.68 12.35
N PHE A 52 -2.49 0.36 11.06
CA PHE A 52 -2.23 -0.97 10.54
C PHE A 52 -0.84 -1.48 10.97
N LEU A 53 0.23 -0.75 10.64
CA LEU A 53 1.61 -1.14 10.93
C LEU A 53 1.96 -1.09 12.43
N ALA A 54 1.26 -0.27 13.22
CA ALA A 54 1.38 -0.24 14.69
C ALA A 54 0.69 -1.43 15.36
N ALA A 55 -0.39 -1.96 14.77
CA ALA A 55 -1.09 -3.14 15.30
C ALA A 55 -0.30 -4.44 15.08
N GLY A 56 0.50 -4.50 14.02
CA GLY A 56 1.40 -5.60 13.71
C GLY A 56 2.16 -5.30 12.42
N LEU A 57 3.44 -5.64 12.39
CA LEU A 57 4.29 -5.42 11.22
C LEU A 57 4.34 -6.69 10.36
N PRO A 58 3.61 -6.75 9.23
CA PRO A 58 3.74 -7.87 8.32
C PRO A 58 5.13 -7.82 7.68
N ILE A 59 5.77 -8.98 7.58
CA ILE A 59 7.02 -9.15 6.84
C ILE A 59 6.87 -10.27 5.83
N ASN A 60 7.61 -10.14 4.72
CA ASN A 60 7.64 -11.15 3.69
C ASN A 60 8.04 -12.50 4.28
N SER A 61 7.17 -13.50 4.11
CA SER A 61 7.53 -14.89 4.37
C SER A 61 8.47 -15.39 3.26
N ALA A 62 9.31 -16.38 3.56
CA ALA A 62 10.35 -16.86 2.65
C ALA A 62 9.84 -17.46 1.33
N ARG A 63 8.52 -17.59 1.14
CA ARG A 63 7.91 -18.05 -0.10
C ARG A 63 6.61 -17.28 -0.36
N PRO A 64 6.45 -16.59 -1.50
CA PRO A 64 5.15 -16.08 -1.89
C PRO A 64 4.18 -17.24 -2.01
N GLU A 65 3.03 -17.10 -1.35
CA GLU A 65 1.94 -18.07 -1.41
C GLU A 65 1.28 -18.10 -2.80
N GLU A 66 0.68 -19.23 -3.15
CA GLU A 66 -0.10 -19.35 -4.37
C GLU A 66 -1.25 -18.32 -4.35
N GLY A 67 -1.24 -17.39 -5.29
CA GLY A 67 -2.23 -16.31 -5.38
C GLY A 67 -1.79 -14.96 -4.81
N ALA A 68 -0.55 -14.83 -4.34
CA ALA A 68 0.01 -13.52 -4.01
C ALA A 68 -0.03 -12.60 -5.25
N THR A 69 -0.45 -11.34 -5.08
CA THR A 69 -0.50 -10.36 -6.17
C THR A 69 0.91 -10.02 -6.69
N TRP A 70 1.96 -10.31 -5.91
CA TRP A 70 3.37 -10.07 -6.19
C TRP A 70 4.27 -10.88 -5.25
N GLU A 71 5.55 -11.06 -5.60
CA GLU A 71 6.46 -11.99 -4.91
C GLU A 71 6.82 -11.60 -3.47
N ARG A 72 6.83 -10.31 -3.14
CA ARG A 72 7.30 -9.79 -1.85
C ARG A 72 6.41 -8.65 -1.33
N PRO A 73 5.15 -8.94 -0.94
CA PRO A 73 4.16 -7.92 -0.65
C PRO A 73 4.38 -7.01 0.55
N TRP A 74 5.21 -7.45 1.50
CA TRP A 74 5.32 -6.85 2.81
C TRP A 74 6.78 -6.43 3.06
N PRO A 75 7.16 -5.18 2.73
CA PRO A 75 8.51 -4.70 2.97
C PRO A 75 8.81 -4.70 4.47
N ASP A 76 10.03 -5.06 4.85
CA ASP A 76 10.47 -4.94 6.25
C ASP A 76 10.82 -3.48 6.55
N TRP A 77 9.86 -2.75 7.09
CA TRP A 77 10.05 -1.34 7.45
C TRP A 77 11.07 -1.09 8.56
N ARG A 78 11.47 -2.12 9.32
CA ARG A 78 12.39 -1.99 10.47
C ARG A 78 13.82 -2.37 10.10
N GLU A 79 13.98 -3.44 9.31
CA GLU A 79 15.27 -4.06 9.01
C GLU A 79 15.52 -4.23 7.50
N GLY A 80 14.63 -3.71 6.65
CA GLY A 80 14.75 -3.77 5.20
C GLY A 80 15.87 -2.89 4.67
N GLU A 81 16.47 -3.34 3.55
CA GLU A 81 17.49 -2.59 2.83
C GLU A 81 16.89 -1.31 2.24
N ASP A 82 17.66 -0.22 2.25
CA ASP A 82 17.22 1.12 1.82
C ASP A 82 16.78 1.12 0.35
N GLU A 83 17.46 0.37 -0.52
CA GLU A 83 17.07 0.18 -1.92
C GLU A 83 15.72 -0.55 -2.07
N GLU A 84 15.41 -1.53 -1.21
CA GLU A 84 14.13 -2.23 -1.22
C GLU A 84 13.01 -1.28 -0.80
N LEU A 85 13.19 -0.56 0.31
CA LEU A 85 12.19 0.41 0.78
C LEU A 85 11.95 1.52 -0.24
N ARG A 86 12.99 2.07 -0.87
CA ARG A 86 12.82 3.07 -1.94
C ARG A 86 12.10 2.50 -3.15
N PHE A 87 12.43 1.28 -3.59
CA PHE A 87 11.72 0.64 -4.69
C PHE A 87 10.22 0.53 -4.39
N HIS A 88 9.85 0.09 -3.18
CA HIS A 88 8.47 0.00 -2.76
C HIS A 88 7.75 1.36 -2.71
N LEU A 89 8.43 2.41 -2.25
CA LEU A 89 7.89 3.77 -2.19
C LEU A 89 7.73 4.41 -3.58
N ASP A 90 8.61 4.07 -4.54
CA ASP A 90 8.55 4.57 -5.92
C ASP A 90 7.51 3.84 -6.77
N CYS A 91 7.21 2.56 -6.46
CA CYS A 91 6.29 1.73 -7.25
C CYS A 91 4.93 2.38 -7.50
N PRO A 92 4.19 2.92 -6.50
CA PRO A 92 2.90 3.55 -6.74
C PRO A 92 2.94 4.68 -7.77
N VAL A 93 3.98 5.52 -7.71
CA VAL A 93 4.16 6.62 -8.68
C VAL A 93 4.49 6.07 -10.06
N ARG A 94 5.41 5.10 -10.14
CA ARG A 94 5.81 4.48 -11.41
C ARG A 94 4.66 3.76 -12.10
N GLU A 95 3.82 3.06 -11.34
CA GLU A 95 2.66 2.35 -11.87
C GLU A 95 1.63 3.33 -12.43
N VAL A 96 1.26 4.37 -11.66
CA VAL A 96 0.33 5.41 -12.11
C VAL A 96 0.84 6.14 -13.35
N LEU A 97 2.12 6.56 -13.36
CA LEU A 97 2.70 7.22 -14.53
C LEU A 97 2.72 6.30 -15.75
N GLY A 98 3.09 5.02 -15.57
CA GLY A 98 3.08 4.04 -16.63
C GLY A 98 1.67 3.81 -17.19
N ASP A 99 0.65 3.78 -16.33
CA ASP A 99 -0.75 3.67 -16.76
C ASP A 99 -1.17 4.89 -17.59
N VAL A 100 -0.85 6.09 -17.13
CA VAL A 100 -1.13 7.34 -17.87
C VAL A 100 -0.43 7.36 -19.24
N GLU A 101 0.84 6.95 -19.31
CA GLU A 101 1.58 6.83 -20.57
C GLU A 101 0.93 5.85 -21.55
N ARG A 102 0.29 4.79 -21.03
CA ARG A 102 -0.47 3.80 -21.82
C ARG A 102 -1.92 4.23 -22.11
N GLY A 103 -2.35 5.41 -21.65
CA GLY A 103 -3.73 5.88 -21.79
C GLY A 103 -4.73 5.12 -20.90
N ALA A 104 -4.26 4.49 -19.83
CA ALA A 104 -5.07 3.85 -18.80
C ALA A 104 -5.24 4.79 -17.60
N TRP A 105 -6.46 4.91 -17.11
CA TRP A 105 -6.79 5.68 -15.91
C TRP A 105 -7.42 4.74 -14.89
N LEU A 106 -7.05 4.86 -13.61
CA LEU A 106 -7.54 4.01 -12.53
C LEU A 106 -9.08 3.98 -12.56
N GLY A 107 -9.65 2.83 -12.97
CA GLY A 107 -11.10 2.63 -13.12
C GLY A 107 -11.57 2.15 -14.50
N VAL A 108 -10.75 2.22 -15.55
CA VAL A 108 -11.10 1.58 -16.83
C VAL A 108 -10.44 0.21 -16.94
N ALA A 109 -11.25 -0.85 -16.84
CA ALA A 109 -10.83 -2.24 -17.07
C ALA A 109 -10.32 -2.50 -18.50
N ARG A 110 -10.25 -1.46 -19.35
CA ARG A 110 -9.66 -1.46 -20.69
C ARG A 110 -8.97 -0.12 -20.98
N PRO A 111 -7.83 -0.11 -21.68
CA PRO A 111 -7.20 1.14 -22.13
C PRO A 111 -8.19 1.98 -22.94
N TRP A 112 -8.20 3.30 -22.72
CA TRP A 112 -9.01 4.21 -23.53
C TRP A 112 -8.33 4.39 -24.88
N VAL A 113 -9.06 4.10 -25.97
CA VAL A 113 -8.55 4.23 -27.34
C VAL A 113 -9.16 5.47 -27.98
N LYS A 114 -8.38 6.18 -28.81
CA LYS A 114 -8.84 7.35 -29.55
C LYS A 114 -10.09 7.01 -30.36
N GLY A 115 -11.25 7.50 -29.94
CA GLY A 115 -12.57 7.18 -30.51
C GLY A 115 -13.59 6.72 -29.48
N ASP A 116 -13.14 6.32 -28.28
CA ASP A 116 -14.01 6.01 -27.16
C ASP A 116 -14.69 7.30 -26.63
N PRO A 117 -15.94 7.21 -26.13
CA PRO A 117 -16.55 8.33 -25.44
C PRO A 117 -15.71 8.69 -24.20
N LEU A 118 -15.57 9.98 -23.92
CA LEU A 118 -14.90 10.43 -22.69
C LEU A 118 -15.65 9.84 -21.49
N PRO A 119 -14.95 9.26 -20.49
CA PRO A 119 -15.60 8.82 -19.28
C PRO A 119 -16.29 10.03 -18.64
N MET A 120 -17.61 9.94 -18.50
CA MET A 120 -18.39 10.97 -17.83
C MET A 120 -18.10 10.86 -16.34
N TRP A 121 -17.33 11.81 -15.81
CA TRP A 121 -16.86 11.89 -14.43
C TRP A 121 -17.98 11.88 -13.35
N GLY A 122 -19.25 11.76 -13.73
CA GLY A 122 -20.43 11.81 -12.84
C GLY A 122 -21.06 10.47 -12.47
N GLU A 123 -20.59 9.32 -12.99
CA GLU A 123 -21.20 8.00 -12.70
C GLU A 123 -20.41 7.15 -11.66
N PHE A 124 -19.31 7.70 -11.11
CA PHE A 124 -18.41 6.98 -10.19
C PHE A 124 -18.48 7.44 -8.71
N LEU A 125 -19.52 8.17 -8.31
CA LEU A 125 -19.82 8.43 -6.89
C LEU A 125 -21.21 7.87 -6.54
N PRO A 126 -21.39 7.27 -5.35
CA PRO A 126 -22.65 6.61 -4.97
C PRO A 126 -23.84 7.57 -4.90
#